data_AF-A0ABD6NFR2-F1
#
_entry.id   AF-A0ABD6NFR2-F1
#
_cell.length_a   1.000
_cell.length_b   1.000
_cell.length_c   1.000
_cell.angle_alpha   90.00
_cell.angle_beta   90.00
_cell.angle_gamma   90.00
#
_symmetry.space_group_name_H-M   'P 1'
#
loop_
_entity.id
_entity.type
_entity.pdbx_description
1 polymer ?
#
loop_
_entity_poly.entity_id
_entity_poly.type
_entity_poly.pdbx_seq_one_letter_code
_entity_poly.pdbx_strand_id
1 'polypeptide(L)'
;MADGTQTFTVADDHIKYVVPQNVQDAYDIVLDVANRVLMQCRIFSIESLREENPTVTEIARRLRVICALMQELDECDNPEGDGQMVQKAHEYANHVQALAAAIEKGDVLALDHECNELHRRSFV
;
A
#
# COMPACT_ATOMS: atom_id res chain seq x y z
N MET A 1 -15.27 1.14 45.72
CA MET A 1 -14.22 0.44 44.95
C MET A 1 -13.82 1.37 43.83
N ALA A 2 -12.54 1.72 43.78
CA ALA A 2 -12.03 2.82 42.97
C ALA A 2 -11.96 2.49 41.48
N ASP A 3 -12.23 3.54 40.71
CA ASP A 3 -11.99 3.76 39.29
C ASP A 3 -10.61 3.26 38.84
N GLY A 4 -10.57 2.66 37.66
CA GLY A 4 -9.38 2.14 37.01
C GLY A 4 -9.52 2.28 35.51
N THR A 5 -9.74 3.51 35.05
CA THR A 5 -9.51 3.93 33.67
C THR A 5 -8.15 3.41 33.21
N GLN A 6 -8.13 2.35 32.40
CA GLN A 6 -6.89 1.88 31.78
C GLN A 6 -6.64 2.69 30.51
N THR A 7 -5.71 3.62 30.68
CA THR A 7 -5.04 4.43 29.67
C THR A 7 -4.56 3.54 28.51
N PHE A 8 -5.08 3.78 27.31
CA PHE A 8 -4.52 3.20 26.08
C PHE A 8 -3.22 3.92 25.75
N THR A 9 -2.10 3.35 26.19
CA THR A 9 -0.76 3.75 25.73
C THR A 9 -0.57 3.26 24.30
N VAL A 10 -0.42 4.20 23.37
CA VAL A 10 0.04 3.97 21.99
C VAL A 10 1.48 3.50 22.06
N ALA A 11 1.70 2.19 21.96
CA ALA A 11 3.02 1.59 21.89
C ALA A 11 3.01 0.51 20.80
N ASP A 12 3.88 0.70 19.81
CA ASP A 12 4.14 -0.14 18.63
C ASP A 12 2.99 -0.33 17.64
N ASP A 13 2.92 0.61 16.69
CA ASP A 13 2.09 0.54 15.49
C ASP A 13 2.67 -0.43 14.44
N HIS A 14 3.12 -1.61 14.88
CA HIS A 14 3.35 -2.74 13.98
C HIS A 14 1.99 -3.24 13.53
N ILE A 15 1.52 -2.73 12.38
CA ILE A 15 0.30 -3.22 11.73
C ILE A 15 0.42 -4.75 11.62
N LYS A 16 -0.37 -5.46 12.42
CA LYS A 16 -0.56 -6.91 12.27
C LYS A 16 -1.43 -7.10 11.05
N TYR A 17 -0.82 -7.16 9.87
CA TYR A 17 -1.50 -7.69 8.71
C TYR A 17 -1.79 -9.16 8.99
N VAL A 18 -3.08 -9.47 9.17
CA VAL A 18 -3.56 -10.84 9.15
C VAL A 18 -3.24 -11.37 7.75
N VAL A 19 -2.70 -12.59 7.66
CA VAL A 19 -2.45 -13.24 6.38
C VAL A 19 -3.76 -13.27 5.60
N PRO A 20 -3.84 -12.69 4.38
CA PRO A 20 -5.08 -12.66 3.63
C PRO A 20 -5.57 -14.10 3.38
N GLN A 21 -6.87 -14.34 3.53
CA GLN A 21 -7.45 -15.68 3.41
C GLN A 21 -7.99 -15.95 2.00
N ASN A 22 -8.13 -14.90 1.18
CA ASN A 22 -8.65 -14.95 -0.18
C ASN A 22 -8.15 -13.73 -0.98
N VAL A 23 -8.46 -13.70 -2.29
CA VAL A 23 -8.05 -12.60 -3.20
C VAL A 23 -8.63 -11.25 -2.80
N GLN A 24 -9.86 -11.20 -2.27
CA GLN A 24 -10.50 -9.96 -1.82
C GLN A 24 -9.76 -9.35 -0.61
N ASP A 25 -9.43 -10.15 0.40
CA ASP A 25 -8.68 -9.70 1.58
C ASP A 25 -7.32 -9.11 1.17
N ALA A 26 -6.63 -9.78 0.24
CA ALA A 26 -5.34 -9.33 -0.26
C ALA A 26 -5.47 -8.02 -1.07
N TYR A 27 -6.52 -7.90 -1.88
CA TYR A 27 -6.83 -6.67 -2.62
C TYR A 27 -7.07 -5.47 -1.70
N ASP A 28 -7.86 -5.67 -0.64
CA ASP A 28 -8.15 -4.62 0.34
C ASP A 28 -6.88 -4.15 1.07
N ILE A 29 -5.96 -5.07 1.38
CA ILE A 29 -4.64 -4.74 1.93
C ILE A 29 -3.83 -3.89 0.94
N VAL A 30 -3.80 -4.26 -0.34
CA VAL A 30 -3.07 -3.48 -1.37
C VAL A 30 -3.63 -2.06 -1.47
N LEU A 31 -4.96 -1.91 -1.46
CA LEU A 31 -5.63 -0.62 -1.48
C LEU A 31 -5.30 0.25 -0.26
N ASP A 32 -5.45 -0.31 0.95
CA ASP A 32 -5.18 0.42 2.19
C ASP A 32 -3.73 0.92 2.25
N VAL A 33 -2.78 0.03 1.93
CA VAL A 33 -1.35 0.39 1.91
C VAL A 33 -1.07 1.45 0.85
N ALA A 34 -1.60 1.31 -0.37
CA ALA A 34 -1.40 2.30 -1.43
C ALA A 34 -1.95 3.69 -1.05
N ASN A 35 -3.10 3.73 -0.39
CA ASN A 35 -3.71 4.97 0.11
C ASN A 35 -2.90 5.62 1.23
N ARG A 36 -2.33 4.83 2.13
CA ARG A 36 -1.44 5.34 3.18
C ARG A 36 -0.17 5.94 2.59
N VAL A 37 0.45 5.25 1.62
CA VAL A 37 1.61 5.78 0.90
C VAL A 37 1.27 7.09 0.19
N LEU A 38 0.12 7.14 -0.50
CA LEU A 38 -0.36 8.38 -1.13
C LEU A 38 -0.47 9.52 -0.12
N MET A 39 -1.10 9.26 1.03
CA MET A 39 -1.25 10.26 2.08
C MET A 39 0.12 10.76 2.58
N GLN A 40 1.06 9.86 2.84
CA GLN A 40 2.42 10.22 3.24
C GLN A 40 3.11 11.07 2.17
N CYS A 41 3.03 10.67 0.90
CA CYS A 41 3.65 11.40 -0.22
C CYS A 41 3.10 12.81 -0.42
N ARG A 42 1.86 13.08 0.00
CA ARG A 42 1.23 14.41 -0.07
C ARG A 42 1.55 15.31 1.11
N ILE A 43 1.98 14.74 2.24
CA ILE A 43 2.19 15.48 3.50
C ILE A 43 3.69 15.76 3.73
N PHE A 44 4.55 14.80 3.41
CA PHE A 44 5.97 14.85 3.73
C PHE A 44 6.83 15.30 2.55
N SER A 45 7.99 15.88 2.84
CA SER A 45 8.99 16.17 1.80
C SER A 45 9.64 14.89 1.32
N ILE A 46 10.26 14.95 0.13
CA ILE A 46 11.05 13.82 -0.40
C ILE A 46 12.15 13.39 0.57
N GLU A 47 12.82 14.34 1.25
CA GLU A 47 13.88 13.97 2.20
C GLU A 47 13.31 13.15 3.35
N SER A 48 12.18 13.58 3.94
CA SER A 48 11.51 12.83 5.01
C SER A 48 11.06 11.44 4.52
N LEU A 49 10.47 11.34 3.34
CA LEU A 49 9.99 10.07 2.77
C LEU A 49 11.12 9.05 2.52
N ARG A 50 12.37 9.50 2.32
CA ARG A 50 13.55 8.62 2.19
C ARG A 50 14.03 8.07 3.53
N GLU A 51 13.74 8.77 4.62
CA GLU A 51 14.15 8.40 5.98
C GLU A 51 13.11 7.53 6.71
N GLU A 52 11.89 7.43 6.15
CA GLU A 52 10.83 6.57 6.67
C GLU A 52 11.23 5.09 6.75
N ASN A 53 10.65 4.39 7.73
CA ASN A 53 10.85 2.95 7.93
C ASN A 53 9.50 2.25 8.16
N PRO A 54 9.04 1.37 7.24
CA PRO A 54 9.71 0.98 6.00
C PRO A 54 9.74 2.12 4.97
N THR A 55 10.76 2.12 4.11
CA THR A 55 10.82 3.05 2.98
C THR A 55 9.70 2.75 1.98
N VAL A 56 9.29 3.75 1.18
CA VAL A 56 8.30 3.53 0.11
C VAL A 56 8.76 2.47 -0.90
N THR A 57 10.06 2.37 -1.16
CA THR A 57 10.65 1.29 -1.99
C THR A 57 10.40 -0.11 -1.38
N GLU A 58 10.59 -0.27 -0.07
CA GLU A 58 10.31 -1.53 0.60
C GLU A 58 8.82 -1.87 0.61
N ILE A 59 7.96 -0.86 0.79
CA ILE A 59 6.51 -1.02 0.69
C ILE A 59 6.12 -1.49 -0.71
N ALA A 60 6.62 -0.84 -1.77
CA ALA A 60 6.37 -1.23 -3.16
C ALA A 60 6.79 -2.68 -3.43
N ARG A 61 7.94 -3.10 -2.91
CA ARG A 61 8.41 -4.48 -3.03
C ARG A 61 7.46 -5.46 -2.33
N ARG A 62 6.98 -5.15 -1.13
CA ARG A 62 6.02 -6.00 -0.39
C ARG A 62 4.69 -6.11 -1.12
N LEU A 63 4.17 -5.00 -1.67
CA LEU A 63 2.93 -5.01 -2.46
C LEU A 63 3.02 -5.91 -3.69
N ARG A 64 4.16 -5.92 -4.39
CA ARG A 64 4.38 -6.84 -5.51
C ARG A 64 4.33 -8.32 -5.11
N VAL A 65 4.86 -8.66 -3.94
CA VAL A 65 4.77 -10.04 -3.41
C VAL A 65 3.31 -10.40 -3.16
N ILE A 66 2.53 -9.49 -2.58
CA ILE A 66 1.10 -9.71 -2.37
C ILE A 66 0.37 -9.89 -3.71
N CYS A 67 0.64 -9.06 -4.71
CA CYS A 67 0.00 -9.19 -6.02
C CYS A 67 0.35 -10.53 -6.71
N ALA A 68 1.59 -11.00 -6.59
CA ALA A 68 1.97 -12.32 -7.12
C ALA A 68 1.22 -13.46 -6.42
N LEU A 69 1.06 -13.39 -5.09
CA LEU A 69 0.27 -14.37 -4.34
C LEU A 69 -1.22 -14.30 -4.71
N MET A 70 -1.76 -13.10 -4.93
CA MET A 70 -3.13 -12.93 -5.41
C MET A 70 -3.34 -13.59 -6.76
N GLN A 71 -2.38 -13.44 -7.67
CA GLN A 71 -2.43 -14.08 -8.98
C GLN A 71 -2.44 -15.61 -8.87
N GLU A 72 -1.56 -16.19 -8.04
CA GLU A 72 -1.54 -17.64 -7.81
C GLU A 72 -2.87 -18.15 -7.21
N LEU A 73 -3.46 -17.40 -6.26
CA LEU A 73 -4.74 -17.75 -5.66
C LEU A 73 -5.90 -17.65 -6.67
N ASP A 74 -5.95 -16.59 -7.47
CA ASP A 74 -7.00 -16.39 -8.49
C ASP A 74 -6.96 -17.49 -9.56
N GLU A 75 -5.76 -17.87 -10.01
CA GLU A 75 -5.56 -18.98 -10.96
C GLU A 75 -5.98 -20.35 -10.39
N CYS A 76 -5.89 -20.54 -9.07
CA CYS A 76 -6.31 -21.79 -8.40
C CYS A 76 -7.81 -21.85 -8.12
N ASP A 77 -8.39 -20.77 -7.60
CA ASP A 77 -9.78 -20.73 -7.14
C ASP A 77 -10.78 -20.35 -8.24
N ASN A 78 -10.32 -19.61 -9.26
CA ASN A 78 -11.16 -19.09 -10.33
C ASN A 78 -10.44 -19.07 -11.69
N PRO A 79 -10.06 -20.23 -12.26
CA PRO A 79 -9.29 -20.31 -13.50
C PRO A 79 -10.02 -19.75 -14.74
N GLU A 80 -11.34 -19.60 -14.69
CA GLU A 80 -12.16 -18.98 -15.75
C GLU A 80 -12.52 -17.51 -15.45
N GLY A 81 -12.02 -16.97 -14.33
CA GLY A 81 -12.22 -15.58 -13.93
C GLY A 81 -11.54 -14.59 -14.88
N ASP A 82 -12.05 -13.36 -14.89
CA ASP A 82 -11.48 -12.28 -15.72
C ASP A 82 -10.28 -11.58 -15.07
N GLY A 83 -9.86 -12.00 -13.87
CA GLY A 83 -8.68 -11.50 -13.17
C GLY A 83 -8.72 -10.00 -12.85
N GLN A 84 -9.87 -9.34 -12.94
CA GLN A 84 -9.97 -7.88 -12.85
C GLN A 84 -9.44 -7.32 -11.52
N MET A 85 -9.65 -8.03 -10.42
CA MET A 85 -9.20 -7.62 -9.09
C MET A 85 -7.68 -7.68 -8.96
N VAL A 86 -7.07 -8.78 -9.44
CA VAL A 86 -5.62 -8.97 -9.48
C VAL A 86 -4.98 -7.90 -10.36
N GLN A 87 -5.56 -7.63 -11.53
CA GLN A 87 -5.09 -6.57 -12.42
C GLN A 87 -5.11 -5.20 -11.72
N LYS A 88 -6.20 -4.84 -11.05
CA LYS A 88 -6.27 -3.59 -10.29
C LYS A 88 -5.25 -3.53 -9.16
N ALA A 89 -5.05 -4.62 -8.42
CA ALA A 89 -4.04 -4.68 -7.36
C ALA A 89 -2.64 -4.34 -7.91
N HIS A 90 -2.31 -4.92 -9.07
CA HIS A 90 -1.06 -4.61 -9.78
C HIS A 90 -0.96 -3.14 -10.19
N GLU A 91 -2.06 -2.51 -10.64
CA GLU A 91 -2.06 -1.08 -10.96
C GLU A 91 -1.72 -0.22 -9.74
N TYR A 92 -2.33 -0.47 -8.58
CA TYR A 92 -2.00 0.24 -7.34
C TYR A 92 -0.54 0.00 -6.91
N ALA A 93 -0.06 -1.25 -6.97
CA ALA A 93 1.33 -1.57 -6.64
C ALA A 93 2.33 -0.88 -7.59
N ASN A 94 2.00 -0.77 -8.88
CA ASN A 94 2.82 -0.08 -9.87
C ASN A 94 2.90 1.42 -9.60
N HIS A 95 1.80 2.07 -9.22
CA HIS A 95 1.83 3.47 -8.82
C HIS A 95 2.70 3.69 -7.56
N VAL A 96 2.57 2.83 -6.54
CA VAL A 96 3.42 2.91 -5.34
C VAL A 96 4.90 2.73 -5.69
N GLN A 97 5.21 1.86 -6.66
CA GLN A 97 6.57 1.72 -7.16
C GLN A 97 7.05 2.95 -7.94
N ALA A 98 6.19 3.60 -8.73
CA ALA A 98 6.53 4.81 -9.44
C ALA A 98 6.79 5.98 -8.46
N LEU A 99 5.98 6.10 -7.41
CA LEU A 99 6.22 7.00 -6.28
C LEU A 99 7.59 6.73 -5.64
N ALA A 100 7.90 5.47 -5.32
CA ALA A 100 9.20 5.08 -4.77
C ALA A 100 10.36 5.54 -5.67
N ALA A 101 10.27 5.30 -6.98
CA ALA A 101 11.29 5.70 -7.94
C ALA A 101 11.46 7.23 -8.04
N ALA A 102 10.36 7.98 -7.96
CA ALA A 102 10.39 9.44 -7.93
C ALA A 102 11.07 9.97 -6.66
N ILE A 103 10.74 9.39 -5.50
CA ILE A 103 11.37 9.70 -4.20
C ILE A 103 12.88 9.42 -4.28
N GLU A 104 13.31 8.26 -4.75
CA GLU A 104 14.73 7.91 -4.87
C GLU A 104 15.51 8.87 -5.78
N LYS A 105 14.90 9.32 -6.89
CA LYS A 105 15.52 10.26 -7.83
C LYS A 105 15.45 11.72 -7.37
N GLY A 106 14.57 12.03 -6.42
CA GLY A 106 14.31 13.42 -6.01
C GLY A 106 13.47 14.18 -7.03
N ASP A 107 12.69 13.46 -7.83
CA ASP A 107 11.89 14.01 -8.91
C ASP A 107 10.52 14.42 -8.37
N VAL A 108 10.41 15.69 -7.97
CA VAL A 108 9.19 16.27 -7.40
C VAL A 108 8.04 16.27 -8.41
N LEU A 109 8.33 16.46 -9.70
CA LEU A 109 7.29 16.50 -10.74
C LEU A 109 6.72 15.11 -11.00
N ALA A 110 7.57 14.08 -11.07
CA ALA A 110 7.12 12.70 -11.17
C ALA A 110 6.33 12.28 -9.92
N LEU A 111 6.78 12.70 -8.74
CA LEU A 111 6.08 12.41 -7.48
C LEU A 111 4.67 13.00 -7.46
N ASP A 112 4.52 14.27 -7.85
CA ASP A 112 3.23 14.94 -7.90
C ASP A 112 2.32 14.32 -8.98
N HIS A 113 2.87 13.98 -10.14
CA HIS A 113 2.14 13.29 -11.20
C HIS A 113 1.55 11.96 -10.70
N GLU A 114 2.38 11.10 -10.11
CA GLU A 114 1.94 9.80 -9.61
C GLU A 114 0.97 9.91 -8.42
N CYS A 115 1.16 10.90 -7.53
CA CYS A 115 0.18 11.20 -6.49
C CYS A 115 -1.19 11.53 -7.08
N ASN A 116 -1.23 12.33 -8.14
CA ASN A 116 -2.47 12.71 -8.80
C ASN A 116 -3.13 11.55 -9.55
N GLU A 117 -2.35 10.69 -10.22
CA GLU A 117 -2.87 9.48 -10.87
C GLU A 117 -3.46 8.51 -9.84
N LEU A 118 -2.73 8.24 -8.76
CA LEU A 118 -3.16 7.35 -7.70
C LEU A 118 -4.39 7.90 -6.96
N HIS A 119 -4.45 9.21 -6.70
CA HIS A 119 -5.60 9.85 -6.07
C HIS A 119 -6.87 9.77 -6.94
N ARG A 120 -6.77 9.96 -8.26
CA ARG A 120 -7.92 9.81 -9.18
C ARG A 120 -8.50 8.41 -9.21
N ARG A 121 -7.69 7.41 -8.84
CA ARG A 121 -8.06 5.99 -8.78
C ARG A 121 -8.40 5.52 -7.37
N SER A 122 -8.03 6.30 -6.35
CA SER A 122 -8.38 6.02 -4.97
C SER A 122 -9.87 6.31 -4.79
N PHE A 123 -10.61 5.34 -4.25
CA PHE A 123 -12.04 5.46 -3.98
C PHE A 123 -12.34 6.24 -2.69
N VAL A 124 -11.36 7.00 -2.16
CA VAL A 124 -11.46 7.80 -0.93
C VAL A 124 -11.79 9.25 -1.25
#